data_AF-A0A5J4E0B1-F1
#
_entry.id   AF-A0A5J4E0B1-F1
#
_cell.length_a   1.000
_cell.length_b   1.000
_cell.length_c   1.000
_cell.angle_alpha   90.00
_cell.angle_beta   90.00
_cell.angle_gamma   90.00
#
_symmetry.space_group_name_H-M   'P 1'
#
loop_
_entity.id
_entity.type
_entity.pdbx_description
1 polymer ?
#
loop_
_entity_poly.entity_id
_entity_poly.type
_entity_poly.pdbx_seq_one_letter_code
_entity_poly.pdbx_strand_id
1 'polypeptide(L)' 'MGQSDDSKGLFFPAPVSHIKQMVKHRRMLFQSASFDPSAATTTFEISGLANALKPLRRACGW' A
#
# COMPACT_ATOMS: atom_id res chain seq x y z
N MET A 1 10.35 2.92 6.59
CA MET A 1 9.87 2.29 5.34
C MET A 1 11.07 2.17 4.43
N GLY A 2 11.33 0.99 3.88
CA GLY A 2 12.35 0.82 2.83
C GLY A 2 11.70 1.01 1.46
N GLN A 3 12.48 1.42 0.47
CA GLN A 3 12.07 1.43 -0.94
C GLN A 3 12.92 0.41 -1.70
N SER A 4 12.36 -0.24 -2.72
CA SER A 4 13.15 -1.08 -3.63
C SER A 4 14.12 -0.23 -4.46
N ASP A 5 15.24 -0.82 -4.90
CA ASP A 5 16.24 -0.11 -5.70
C ASP A 5 15.68 0.42 -7.04
N ASP A 6 14.69 -0.29 -7.60
CA ASP A 6 13.97 0.14 -8.81
C ASP A 6 12.86 1.16 -8.55
N SER A 7 12.69 1.60 -7.29
CA SER A 7 11.70 2.57 -6.82
C SER A 7 10.23 2.15 -7.02
N LYS A 8 9.95 0.88 -7.37
CA LYS A 8 8.59 0.38 -7.64
C LYS A 8 7.89 -0.22 -6.43
N GLY A 9 8.62 -0.47 -5.34
CA GLY A 9 8.13 -1.14 -4.15
C GLY A 9 8.42 -0.38 -2.87
N LEU A 10 7.51 -0.49 -1.90
CA LEU A 10 7.70 0.00 -0.54
C LEU A 10 7.60 -1.16 0.44
N PHE A 11 8.51 -1.18 1.40
CA PHE A 11 8.61 -2.19 2.44
C PHE A 11 8.20 -1.61 3.79
N PHE A 12 7.21 -2.26 4.40
CA PHE A 12 6.67 -1.93 5.70
C PHE A 12 7.08 -2.99 6.72
N PRO A 13 7.56 -2.62 7.91
CA PRO A 13 8.02 -3.58 8.92
C PRO A 13 6.88 -4.45 9.49
N ALA A 14 5.63 -3.99 9.44
CA ALA A 14 4.45 -4.74 9.88
C ALA A 14 3.37 -4.77 8.78
N PRO A 15 3.59 -5.50 7.68
CA PRO A 15 2.79 -5.38 6.47
C PRO A 15 1.34 -5.81 6.69
N VAL A 16 1.10 -6.92 7.40
CA VAL A 16 -0.25 -7.41 7.70
C VAL A 16 -1.07 -6.42 8.52
N SER A 17 -0.44 -5.77 9.52
CA SER A 17 -1.11 -4.76 10.34
C SER A 17 -1.51 -3.53 9.51
N HIS A 18 -0.60 -3.05 8.66
CA HIS A 18 -0.86 -1.94 7.74
C HIS A 18 -1.99 -2.27 6.76
N ILE A 19 -1.99 -3.47 6.18
CA ILE A 19 -3.05 -3.91 5.27
C ILE A 19 -4.41 -3.96 5.99
N LYS A 20 -4.46 -4.49 7.23
CA LYS A 20 -5.69 -4.51 8.03
C LYS A 20 -6.21 -3.11 8.34
N GLN A 21 -5.32 -2.12 8.51
CA GLN A 21 -5.69 -0.72 8.66
C GLN A 21 -6.23 -0.15 7.34
N MET A 22 -5.56 -0.38 6.21
CA MET A 22 -5.99 0.09 4.89
C MET A 22 -7.39 -0.38 4.52
N VAL A 23 -7.73 -1.64 4.83
CA VAL A 23 -9.06 -2.23 4.57
C VAL A 23 -10.20 -1.46 5.25
N LYS A 24 -9.93 -0.69 6.32
CA LYS A 24 -10.94 0.13 7.01
C LYS A 24 -11.27 1.44 6.29
N HIS A 25 -10.53 1.78 5.23
CA HIS A 25 -10.67 3.04 4.50
C HIS A 25 -11.13 2.79 3.06
N ARG A 26 -11.73 3.82 2.45
CA ARG A 26 -12.12 3.80 1.03
C ARG A 26 -11.08 4.40 0.10
N ARG A 27 -10.24 5.30 0.62
CA ARG A 27 -9.24 6.05 -0.14
C ARG A 27 -7.90 6.03 0.57
N MET A 28 -6.83 6.00 -0.20
CA MET A 28 -5.46 6.16 0.26
C MET A 28 -4.84 7.36 -0.44
N LEU A 29 -4.29 8.28 0.36
CA LEU A 29 -3.42 9.34 -0.14
C LEU A 29 -2.00 8.81 -0.17
N PHE A 30 -1.33 8.96 -1.32
CA PHE A 30 0.06 8.60 -1.50
C PHE A 30 0.84 9.81 -1.99
N GLN A 31 1.95 10.11 -1.31
CA GLN A 31 2.87 11.14 -1.72
C GLN A 31 4.19 10.48 -2.09
N SER A 32 4.59 10.64 -3.36
CA SER A 32 5.93 10.25 -3.78
C SER A 32 6.93 11.31 -3.31
N ALA A 33 7.83 10.90 -2.41
CA ALA A 33 8.95 11.74 -1.99
C ALA A 33 10.10 11.55 -2.98
N SER A 34 9.96 12.13 -4.17
CA SER A 34 11.08 12.26 -5.10
C SER A 34 11.95 13.44 -4.66
N PHE A 35 13.28 13.35 -4.81
CA PHE A 35 14.18 14.50 -4.63
C PHE A 35 14.01 15.55 -5.75
N ASP A 36 13.28 15.21 -6.81
CA ASP A 36 12.85 16.09 -7.90
C ASP A 36 11.63 16.95 -7.49
N PRO A 37 11.46 18.19 -7.97
CA PRO A 37 10.33 19.06 -7.62
C PRO A 37 8.94 18.51 -7.98
N SER A 38 8.89 17.43 -8.78
CA SER A 38 7.66 16.75 -9.19
C SER A 38 7.16 15.77 -8.12
N ALA A 39 7.14 16.17 -6.85
CA ALA A 39 6.51 15.39 -5.78
C ALA A 39 5.03 15.20 -6.12
N ALA A 40 4.69 14.04 -6.67
CA ALA A 40 3.34 13.75 -7.12
C ALA A 40 2.55 13.20 -5.94
N THR A 41 1.45 13.87 -5.63
CA THR A 41 0.43 13.36 -4.72
C THR A 41 -0.64 12.68 -5.54
N THR A 42 -0.95 11.43 -5.21
CA THR A 42 -1.98 10.63 -5.90
C THR A 42 -2.93 10.04 -4.87
N THR A 43 -4.21 10.01 -5.21
CA THR A 43 -5.22 9.34 -4.39
C THR A 43 -5.65 8.05 -5.06
N PHE A 44 -5.66 6.96 -4.32
CA PHE A 44 -6.12 5.66 -4.77
C PHE A 44 -7.47 5.33 -4.13
N GLU A 45 -8.44 4.92 -4.96
CA GLU A 45 -9.65 4.25 -4.47
C GLU A 45 -9.30 2.81 -4.10
N ILE A 46 -9.50 2.48 -2.82
CA ILE A 46 -9.23 1.15 -2.23
C ILE A 46 -10.50 0.48 -1.71
N SER A 47 -11.66 0.99 -2.12
CA SER A 47 -13.00 0.46 -1.85
C SER A 47 -13.21 -0.90 -2.53
N GLY A 48 -12.62 -1.95 -1.95
CA GLY A 48 -12.59 -3.30 -2.52
C GLY A 48 -11.37 -4.11 -2.11
N LEU A 49 -10.40 -3.47 -1.45
CA LEU A 49 -9.17 -4.10 -0.98
C LEU A 49 -9.43 -5.37 -0.15
N ALA A 50 -10.47 -5.38 0.70
CA ALA A 50 -10.86 -6.56 1.47
C ALA A 50 -11.12 -7.80 0.61
N ASN A 51 -11.77 -7.61 -0.54
CA ASN A 51 -12.08 -8.70 -1.48
C ASN A 51 -10.84 -9.10 -2.28
N ALA A 52 -10.04 -8.13 -2.72
CA ALA A 52 -8.80 -8.37 -3.47
C ALA A 52 -7.77 -9.16 -2.65
N LEU A 53 -7.80 -9.06 -1.32
CA LEU A 53 -6.89 -9.78 -0.42
C LEU A 53 -7.28 -11.25 -0.17
N LYS A 54 -8.47 -11.72 -0.56
CA LYS A 54 -8.91 -13.10 -0.31
C LYS A 54 -7.94 -14.18 -0.84
N PRO A 55 -7.36 -14.08 -2.05
CA PRO A 55 -6.36 -15.04 -2.53
C PRO A 55 -5.10 -15.03 -1.66
N LEU A 56 -4.61 -13.85 -1.30
CA LEU A 56 -3.46 -13.68 -0.42
C LEU A 56 -3.72 -14.28 0.98
N ARG A 57 -4.95 -14.15 1.48
CA ARG A 57 -5.44 -14.79 2.72
C ARG A 57 -5.31 -16.28 2.74
N ARG A 58 -5.78 -16.92 1.67
CA ARG A 58 -5.68 -18.37 1.52
C ARG A 58 -4.24 -18.85 1.39
N ALA A 59 -3.41 -18.11 0.65
CA ALA A 59 -2.01 -18.50 0.42
C ALA A 59 -1.13 -18.37 1.67
N CYS A 60 -1.35 -17.34 2.48
CA CYS A 60 -0.48 -17.03 3.63
C CYS A 60 -1.05 -17.44 5.00
N GLY A 61 -2.26 -18.01 5.05
CA GLY A 61 -2.87 -18.53 6.30
C GLY A 61 -3.23 -17.45 7.32
N TRP A 62 -3.78 -16.32 6.87
CA TRP A 62 -4.13 -15.15 7.71
C TRP A 62 -5.60 -14.70 7.61
#